data_AF-A0A351J416-F1
#
_entry.id   AF-A0A351J416-F1
#
_cell.length_a   1.000
_cell.length_b   1.000
_cell.length_c   1.000
_cell.angle_alpha   90.00
_cell.angle_beta   90.00
_cell.angle_gamma   90.00
#
_symmetry.space_group_name_H-M   'P 1'
#
loop_
_entity.id
_entity.type
_entity.pdbx_description
1 polymer ?
#
loop_
_entity_poly.entity_id
_entity_poly.type
_entity_poly.pdbx_seq_one_letter_code
_entity_poly.pdbx_strand_id
1 'polypeptide(L)'
;AIATAMLEDSTPERVLEAAIYGAKEGERRGNMLIGPSLHKRIELAISLLGKTGDLAECAQILYDYIGAGLQTYEIVPVVMALFSKSQPGNIMKIIETGVNMGGDTDTIGAMVGALAGAYYGSGNLNFEIVAEIERINNLDFKEIAARLTRHILERNNIGLKSMSK
;
A
#
# COMPACT_ATOMS: atom_id res chain seq x y z
N ALA A 1 -1.74 8.48 -2.65
CA ALA A 1 -1.73 7.41 -1.63
C ALA A 1 -0.52 7.55 -0.70
N ILE A 2 0.66 7.03 -1.06
CA ILE A 2 1.86 7.02 -0.17
C ILE A 2 2.22 8.40 0.39
N ALA A 3 2.35 9.41 -0.47
CA ALA A 3 2.68 10.77 -0.02
C ALA A 3 1.66 11.32 1.00
N THR A 4 0.38 11.04 0.78
CA THR A 4 -0.71 11.41 1.71
C THR A 4 -0.64 10.60 2.99
N ALA A 5 -0.27 9.32 2.92
CA ALA A 5 -0.15 8.44 4.08
C ALA A 5 0.93 8.89 5.06
N MET A 6 1.96 9.58 4.57
CA MET A 6 3.07 10.09 5.38
C MET A 6 2.79 11.46 6.04
N LEU A 7 1.62 12.06 5.83
CA LEU A 7 1.24 13.31 6.49
C LEU A 7 0.82 13.06 7.94
N GLU A 8 1.21 13.92 8.88
CA GLU A 8 0.90 13.78 10.31
C GLU A 8 -0.62 13.76 10.61
N ASP A 9 -1.41 14.48 9.81
CA ASP A 9 -2.86 14.63 9.94
C ASP A 9 -3.65 13.75 8.94
N SER A 10 -3.02 12.70 8.42
CA SER A 10 -3.65 11.81 7.44
C SER A 10 -4.72 10.92 8.06
N THR A 11 -5.71 10.53 7.25
CA THR A 11 -6.72 9.51 7.60
C THR A 11 -6.75 8.45 6.50
N PRO A 12 -7.24 7.22 6.77
CA PRO A 12 -7.32 6.19 5.73
C PRO A 12 -8.18 6.65 4.55
N GLU A 13 -9.24 7.42 4.81
CA GLU A 13 -10.12 7.99 3.79
C GLU A 13 -9.35 8.95 2.89
N ARG A 14 -8.54 9.87 3.45
CA ARG A 14 -7.71 10.81 2.66
C ARG A 14 -6.70 10.06 1.79
N VAL A 15 -6.14 8.96 2.29
CA VAL A 15 -5.20 8.12 1.52
C VAL A 15 -5.90 7.47 0.32
N LEU A 16 -7.11 6.93 0.52
CA LEU A 16 -7.92 6.31 -0.52
C LEU A 16 -8.41 7.36 -1.55
N GLU A 17 -8.85 8.53 -1.11
CA GLU A 17 -9.20 9.66 -1.99
C GLU A 17 -8.00 10.08 -2.84
N ALA A 18 -6.81 10.16 -2.24
CA ALA A 18 -5.59 10.47 -2.98
C ALA A 18 -5.19 9.36 -3.96
N ALA A 19 -5.53 8.10 -3.69
CA ALA A 19 -5.35 7.01 -4.65
C ALA A 19 -6.29 7.16 -5.86
N ILE A 20 -7.57 7.45 -5.62
CA ILE A 20 -8.57 7.72 -6.66
C ILE A 20 -8.19 8.95 -7.49
N TYR A 21 -7.75 10.03 -6.85
CA TYR A 21 -7.24 11.22 -7.54
C TYR A 21 -6.05 10.87 -8.45
N GLY A 22 -5.06 10.14 -7.92
CA GLY A 22 -3.90 9.70 -8.68
C GLY A 22 -4.28 8.82 -9.89
N ALA A 23 -5.23 7.91 -9.71
CA ALA A 23 -5.76 7.09 -10.80
C ALA A 23 -6.43 7.92 -11.89
N LYS A 24 -7.27 8.91 -11.53
CA LYS A 24 -7.93 9.83 -12.48
C LYS A 24 -6.90 10.67 -13.27
N GLU A 25 -5.91 11.23 -12.59
CA GLU A 25 -4.86 11.99 -13.25
C GLU A 25 -3.97 11.10 -14.13
N GLY A 26 -3.70 9.87 -13.70
CA GLY A 26 -2.98 8.87 -14.48
C GLY A 26 -3.72 8.50 -15.77
N GLU A 27 -5.03 8.24 -15.70
CA GLU A 27 -5.87 8.00 -16.88
C GLU A 27 -5.91 9.20 -17.83
N ARG A 28 -5.95 10.43 -17.29
CA ARG A 28 -6.02 11.66 -18.10
C ARG A 28 -4.71 12.00 -18.80
N ARG A 29 -3.57 11.75 -18.16
CA ARG A 29 -2.24 12.18 -18.62
C ARG A 29 -1.42 11.05 -19.25
N GLY A 30 -1.75 9.80 -18.92
CA GLY A 30 -1.04 8.62 -19.36
C GLY A 30 -1.46 8.16 -20.77
N ASN A 31 -0.84 7.08 -21.22
CA ASN A 31 -1.23 6.43 -22.47
C ASN A 31 -2.55 5.70 -22.29
N MET A 32 -3.37 5.71 -23.34
CA MET A 32 -4.61 4.95 -23.37
C MET A 32 -4.30 3.45 -23.30
N LEU A 33 -4.86 2.79 -22.28
CA LEU A 33 -4.81 1.34 -22.10
C LEU A 33 -6.18 0.77 -22.48
N ILE A 34 -6.19 -0.34 -23.22
CA ILE A 34 -7.43 -1.09 -23.45
C ILE A 34 -7.74 -1.85 -22.16
N GLY A 35 -8.59 -1.27 -21.32
CA GLY A 35 -8.94 -1.83 -20.02
C GLY A 35 -10.04 -1.03 -19.33
N PRO A 36 -10.56 -1.54 -18.21
CA PRO A 36 -11.54 -0.82 -17.40
C PRO A 36 -10.91 0.42 -16.75
N SER A 37 -11.74 1.40 -16.39
CA SER A 37 -11.28 2.55 -15.62
C SER A 37 -10.71 2.10 -14.27
N LEU A 38 -9.46 2.45 -14.01
CA LEU A 38 -8.75 2.13 -12.78
C LEU A 38 -9.41 2.82 -11.59
N HIS A 39 -9.75 4.10 -11.69
CA HIS A 39 -10.36 4.81 -10.56
C HIS A 39 -11.73 4.22 -10.20
N LYS A 40 -12.52 3.81 -11.19
CA LYS A 40 -13.80 3.11 -10.95
C LYS A 40 -13.62 1.72 -10.36
N ARG A 41 -12.54 1.02 -10.69
CA ARG A 41 -12.25 -0.27 -10.06
C ARG A 41 -11.78 -0.14 -8.63
N ILE A 42 -11.03 0.92 -8.28
CA ILE A 42 -10.72 1.22 -6.88
C ILE A 42 -12.02 1.43 -6.09
N GLU A 43 -12.92 2.27 -6.60
CA GLU A 43 -14.25 2.52 -5.98
C GLU A 43 -15.04 1.20 -5.80
N LEU A 44 -15.10 0.38 -6.85
CA LEU A 44 -15.78 -0.91 -6.83
C LEU A 44 -15.17 -1.87 -5.79
N ALA A 45 -13.85 -2.06 -5.79
CA ALA A 45 -13.16 -2.99 -4.90
C ALA A 45 -13.41 -2.66 -3.43
N ILE A 46 -13.34 -1.38 -3.06
CA ILE A 46 -13.64 -0.92 -1.69
C ILE A 46 -15.11 -1.18 -1.35
N SER A 47 -16.03 -0.90 -2.27
CA SER A 47 -17.47 -1.10 -2.05
C SER A 47 -17.85 -2.57 -1.84
N LEU A 48 -17.19 -3.49 -2.57
CA LEU A 48 -17.44 -4.93 -2.49
C LEU A 48 -17.13 -5.51 -1.12
N LEU A 49 -16.12 -4.97 -0.42
CA LEU A 49 -15.76 -5.45 0.92
C LEU A 49 -16.73 -4.99 2.02
N GLY A 50 -17.62 -4.03 1.73
CA GLY A 50 -18.66 -3.56 2.64
C GLY A 50 -18.22 -3.43 4.11
N LYS A 51 -19.00 -4.03 5.02
CA LYS A 51 -18.70 -4.08 6.46
C LYS A 51 -17.99 -5.36 6.92
N THR A 52 -17.62 -6.25 5.98
CA THR A 52 -16.93 -7.49 6.31
C THR A 52 -15.62 -7.20 7.02
N GLY A 53 -15.40 -7.86 8.16
CA GLY A 53 -14.15 -7.82 8.93
C GLY A 53 -13.29 -9.08 8.76
N ASP A 54 -13.81 -10.11 8.07
CA ASP A 54 -13.07 -11.32 7.75
C ASP A 54 -12.17 -11.07 6.53
N LEU A 55 -10.85 -11.16 6.74
CA LEU A 55 -9.87 -10.94 5.69
C LEU A 55 -9.82 -12.07 4.66
N ALA A 56 -10.15 -13.30 5.04
CA ALA A 56 -10.23 -14.42 4.10
C ALA A 56 -11.40 -14.22 3.13
N GLU A 57 -12.55 -13.78 3.65
CA GLU A 57 -13.70 -13.39 2.83
C GLU A 57 -13.35 -12.20 1.93
N CYS A 58 -12.63 -11.20 2.45
CA CYS A 58 -12.17 -10.06 1.64
C CYS A 58 -11.29 -10.51 0.47
N ALA A 59 -10.32 -11.40 0.71
CA ALA A 59 -9.47 -11.96 -0.34
C ALA A 59 -10.28 -12.68 -1.42
N GLN A 60 -11.24 -13.52 -1.01
CA GLN A 60 -12.09 -14.26 -1.94
C GLN A 60 -12.94 -13.32 -2.80
N ILE A 61 -13.59 -12.33 -2.18
CA ILE A 61 -14.41 -11.31 -2.89
C ILE A 61 -13.54 -10.56 -3.92
N LEU A 62 -12.35 -10.12 -3.52
CA LEU A 62 -11.47 -9.39 -4.43
C LEU A 62 -11.00 -10.28 -5.58
N TYR A 63 -10.62 -11.52 -5.30
CA TYR A 63 -10.19 -12.45 -6.33
C TYR A 63 -11.30 -12.71 -7.37
N ASP A 64 -12.54 -12.93 -6.91
CA ASP A 64 -13.65 -13.29 -7.79
C ASP A 64 -14.16 -12.12 -8.65
N TYR A 65 -14.22 -10.91 -8.09
CA TYR A 65 -14.83 -9.76 -8.78
C TYR A 65 -13.81 -8.82 -9.42
N ILE A 66 -12.60 -8.73 -8.85
CA ILE A 66 -11.55 -7.83 -9.31
C ILE A 66 -10.43 -8.60 -10.02
N GLY A 67 -10.08 -9.78 -9.54
CA GLY A 67 -8.90 -10.51 -9.99
C GLY A 67 -7.64 -10.07 -9.26
N ALA A 68 -6.57 -10.81 -9.51
CA ALA A 68 -5.27 -10.65 -8.88
C ALA A 68 -4.12 -10.85 -9.88
N GLY A 69 -4.36 -10.60 -11.16
CA GLY A 69 -3.35 -10.73 -12.21
C GLY A 69 -2.37 -9.55 -12.24
N LEU A 70 -1.55 -9.51 -13.30
CA LEU A 70 -0.44 -8.54 -13.46
C LEU A 70 -0.91 -7.12 -13.85
N GLN A 71 -2.20 -6.93 -14.15
CA GLN A 71 -2.69 -5.68 -14.70
C GLN A 71 -2.87 -4.64 -13.60
N THR A 72 -2.45 -3.39 -13.84
CA THR A 72 -2.60 -2.30 -12.86
C THR A 72 -4.04 -2.11 -12.41
N TYR A 73 -5.00 -2.33 -13.31
CA TYR A 73 -6.44 -2.25 -13.02
C TYR A 73 -6.98 -3.44 -12.21
N GLU A 74 -6.18 -4.43 -11.88
CA GLU A 74 -6.49 -5.49 -10.91
C GLU A 74 -5.72 -5.28 -9.60
N ILE A 75 -4.39 -5.11 -9.68
CA ILE A 75 -3.50 -4.96 -8.52
C ILE A 75 -3.86 -3.74 -7.67
N VAL A 76 -3.96 -2.55 -8.27
CA VAL A 76 -4.12 -1.31 -7.50
C VAL A 76 -5.46 -1.29 -6.75
N PRO A 77 -6.61 -1.66 -7.37
CA PRO A 77 -7.87 -1.78 -6.65
C PRO A 77 -7.82 -2.76 -5.47
N VAL A 78 -7.20 -3.94 -5.64
CA VAL A 78 -7.00 -4.91 -4.56
C VAL A 78 -6.23 -4.26 -3.41
N VAL A 79 -5.08 -3.63 -3.71
CA VAL A 79 -4.22 -3.02 -2.69
C VAL A 79 -4.99 -1.94 -1.91
N MET A 80 -5.75 -1.09 -2.60
CA MET A 80 -6.54 -0.05 -1.94
C MET A 80 -7.68 -0.64 -1.09
N ALA A 81 -8.34 -1.70 -1.57
CA ALA A 81 -9.40 -2.37 -0.82
C ALA A 81 -8.85 -3.08 0.43
N LEU A 82 -7.74 -3.80 0.33
CA LEU A 82 -7.06 -4.40 1.49
C LEU A 82 -6.58 -3.33 2.48
N PHE A 83 -6.00 -2.23 2.00
CA PHE A 83 -5.63 -1.10 2.85
C PHE A 83 -6.84 -0.51 3.59
N SER A 84 -8.02 -0.44 2.96
CA SER A 84 -9.25 0.04 3.62
C SER A 84 -9.69 -0.82 4.82
N LYS A 85 -9.18 -2.06 4.93
CA LYS A 85 -9.42 -2.99 6.06
C LYS A 85 -8.26 -3.03 7.07
N SER A 86 -7.21 -2.24 6.82
CA SER A 86 -6.10 -2.14 7.75
C SER A 86 -6.47 -1.31 8.97
N GLN A 87 -5.88 -1.66 10.11
CA GLN A 87 -5.97 -0.96 11.39
C GLN A 87 -4.67 -1.21 12.18
N PRO A 88 -4.36 -0.38 13.18
CA PRO A 88 -3.26 -0.68 14.10
C PRO A 88 -3.41 -2.11 14.66
N GLY A 89 -2.33 -2.90 14.58
CA GLY A 89 -2.32 -4.28 15.08
C GLY A 89 -2.79 -5.38 14.11
N ASN A 90 -3.25 -5.07 12.90
CA ASN A 90 -3.55 -6.11 11.88
C ASN A 90 -2.72 -6.02 10.59
N ILE A 91 -1.71 -5.14 10.52
CA ILE A 91 -0.95 -4.90 9.29
C ILE A 91 -0.32 -6.18 8.74
N MET A 92 0.31 -6.99 9.60
CA MET A 92 0.87 -8.28 9.17
C MET A 92 -0.19 -9.19 8.56
N LYS A 93 -1.41 -9.23 9.14
CA LYS A 93 -2.52 -10.00 8.59
C LYS A 93 -2.98 -9.48 7.24
N ILE A 94 -2.97 -8.16 7.02
CA ILE A 94 -3.29 -7.55 5.72
C ILE A 94 -2.25 -7.93 4.67
N ILE A 95 -0.96 -7.90 5.02
CA ILE A 95 0.12 -8.33 4.13
C ILE A 95 -0.01 -9.83 3.83
N GLU A 96 -0.22 -10.65 4.85
CA GLU A 96 -0.48 -12.09 4.75
C GLU A 96 -1.69 -12.39 3.84
N THR A 97 -2.74 -11.57 3.93
CA THR A 97 -3.92 -11.70 3.06
C THR A 97 -3.54 -11.43 1.61
N GLY A 98 -2.77 -10.38 1.34
CA GLY A 98 -2.28 -10.07 0.00
C GLY A 98 -1.40 -11.17 -0.60
N VAL A 99 -0.46 -11.72 0.18
CA VAL A 99 0.44 -12.78 -0.33
C VAL A 99 -0.25 -14.13 -0.52
N ASN A 100 -1.36 -14.39 0.19
CA ASN A 100 -2.13 -15.63 0.09
C ASN A 100 -3.32 -15.53 -0.89
N MET A 101 -3.57 -14.36 -1.48
CA MET A 101 -4.75 -14.15 -2.34
C MET A 101 -4.65 -14.88 -3.70
N GLY A 102 -3.45 -15.31 -4.10
CA GLY A 102 -3.18 -15.90 -5.42
C GLY A 102 -2.95 -14.84 -6.51
N GLY A 103 -2.37 -15.24 -7.64
CA GLY A 103 -1.99 -14.33 -8.73
C GLY A 103 -0.64 -13.64 -8.51
N ASP A 104 -0.57 -12.32 -8.69
CA ASP A 104 0.60 -11.44 -8.52
C ASP A 104 0.82 -11.07 -7.04
N THR A 105 1.07 -12.11 -6.23
CA THR A 105 1.04 -12.03 -4.77
C THR A 105 2.21 -11.24 -4.19
N ASP A 106 3.38 -11.29 -4.83
CA ASP A 106 4.55 -10.52 -4.42
C ASP A 106 4.34 -9.02 -4.63
N THR A 107 3.79 -8.61 -5.78
CA THR A 107 3.47 -7.21 -6.04
C THR A 107 2.38 -6.70 -5.08
N ILE A 108 1.29 -7.46 -4.91
CA ILE A 108 0.18 -7.07 -4.03
C ILE A 108 0.67 -6.97 -2.57
N GLY A 109 1.40 -7.98 -2.09
CA GLY A 109 1.97 -8.00 -0.74
C GLY A 109 2.94 -6.84 -0.51
N ALA A 110 3.84 -6.56 -1.46
CA ALA A 110 4.78 -5.45 -1.37
C ALA A 110 4.06 -4.09 -1.36
N MET A 111 3.08 -3.88 -2.24
CA MET A 111 2.37 -2.60 -2.34
C MET A 111 1.48 -2.33 -1.12
N VAL A 112 0.75 -3.33 -0.63
CA VAL A 112 -0.08 -3.15 0.57
C VAL A 112 0.78 -2.97 1.81
N GLY A 113 1.90 -3.69 1.92
CA GLY A 113 2.89 -3.51 2.98
C GLY A 113 3.54 -2.14 2.96
N ALA A 114 3.91 -1.64 1.78
CA ALA A 114 4.47 -0.29 1.63
C ALA A 114 3.47 0.80 2.04
N LEU A 115 2.19 0.67 1.63
CA LEU A 115 1.16 1.65 1.98
C LEU A 115 0.80 1.61 3.47
N ALA A 116 0.57 0.43 4.03
CA ALA A 116 0.28 0.28 5.45
C ALA A 116 1.49 0.68 6.32
N GLY A 117 2.71 0.34 5.92
CA GLY A 117 3.93 0.74 6.61
C GLY A 117 4.18 2.25 6.56
N ALA A 118 3.89 2.90 5.43
CA ALA A 118 3.96 4.36 5.32
C ALA A 118 2.91 5.06 6.22
N TYR A 119 1.73 4.46 6.38
CA TYR A 119 0.63 5.06 7.15
C TYR A 119 0.74 4.81 8.66
N TYR A 120 1.02 3.58 9.09
CA TYR A 120 1.05 3.19 10.51
C TYR A 120 2.46 3.13 11.10
N GLY A 121 3.49 3.33 10.28
CA GLY A 121 4.89 3.17 10.66
C GLY A 121 5.34 1.71 10.75
N SER A 122 6.66 1.52 10.74
CA SER A 122 7.30 0.19 10.76
C SER A 122 7.17 -0.56 12.09
N GLY A 123 6.79 0.12 13.18
CA GLY A 123 6.63 -0.49 14.51
C GLY A 123 5.55 -1.57 14.62
N ASN A 124 4.68 -1.69 13.60
CA ASN A 124 3.61 -2.66 13.52
C ASN A 124 3.97 -3.90 12.66
N LEU A 125 5.20 -3.99 12.16
CA LEU A 125 5.70 -5.12 11.38
C LEU A 125 6.26 -6.22 12.29
N ASN A 126 6.31 -7.46 11.77
CA ASN A 126 7.01 -8.54 12.43
C ASN A 126 8.54 -8.41 12.20
N PHE A 127 9.26 -7.94 13.21
CA PHE A 127 10.71 -7.71 13.12
C PHE A 127 11.55 -8.98 12.94
N GLU A 128 11.05 -10.16 13.32
CA GLU A 128 11.76 -11.43 13.06
C GLU A 128 11.79 -11.72 11.56
N ILE A 129 10.64 -11.55 10.88
CA ILE A 129 10.54 -11.70 9.43
C ILE A 129 11.42 -10.66 8.72
N VAL A 130 11.38 -9.41 9.16
CA VAL A 130 12.22 -8.34 8.58
C VAL A 130 13.70 -8.70 8.70
N ALA A 131 14.16 -9.11 9.89
CA ALA A 131 15.56 -9.47 10.12
C ALA A 131 16.00 -10.69 9.30
N GLU A 132 15.11 -11.67 9.10
CA GLU A 132 15.38 -12.80 8.24
C GLU A 132 15.59 -12.37 6.78
N ILE A 133 14.70 -11.51 6.25
CA ILE A 133 14.81 -10.99 4.89
C ILE A 133 16.09 -10.17 4.72
N GLU A 134 16.43 -9.31 5.68
CA GLU A 134 17.68 -8.53 5.68
C GLU A 134 18.91 -9.44 5.62
N ARG A 135 18.95 -10.47 6.46
CA ARG A 135 20.05 -11.44 6.52
C ARG A 135 20.19 -12.23 5.22
N ILE A 136 19.10 -12.73 4.65
CA ILE A 136 19.12 -13.53 3.42
C ILE A 136 19.56 -12.69 2.22
N ASN A 137 19.11 -11.43 2.16
CA ASN A 137 19.39 -10.55 1.03
C ASN A 137 20.65 -9.69 1.22
N ASN A 138 21.30 -9.76 2.39
CA ASN A 138 22.43 -8.91 2.76
C ASN A 138 22.11 -7.41 2.57
N LEU A 139 20.95 -7.00 3.09
CA LEU A 139 20.44 -5.63 3.03
C LEU A 139 20.22 -5.07 4.43
N ASP A 140 20.35 -3.76 4.57
CA ASP A 140 19.94 -3.01 5.75
C ASP A 140 18.82 -2.04 5.35
N PHE A 141 17.57 -2.43 5.59
CA PHE A 141 16.41 -1.64 5.19
C PHE A 141 16.34 -0.31 5.95
N LYS A 142 16.78 -0.30 7.21
CA LYS A 142 16.79 0.91 8.04
C LYS A 142 17.78 1.94 7.49
N GLU A 143 18.99 1.52 7.12
CA GLU A 143 19.97 2.41 6.51
C GLU A 143 19.52 2.89 5.12
N ILE A 144 18.92 2.02 4.30
CA ILE A 144 18.35 2.41 3.00
C ILE A 144 17.27 3.50 3.20
N ALA A 145 16.33 3.29 4.12
CA ALA A 145 15.28 4.26 4.43
C ALA A 145 15.87 5.58 4.98
N ALA A 146 16.88 5.51 5.85
CA ALA A 146 17.56 6.67 6.39
C ALA A 146 18.28 7.48 5.31
N ARG A 147 18.94 6.82 4.36
CA ARG A 147 19.61 7.46 3.22
C ARG A 147 18.63 8.14 2.28
N LEU A 148 17.52 7.49 1.95
CA LEU A 148 16.45 8.09 1.14
C LEU A 148 15.87 9.34 1.82
N THR A 149 15.61 9.24 3.12
CA THR A 149 15.11 10.37 3.92
C THR A 149 16.11 11.52 3.93
N ARG A 150 17.39 11.25 4.22
CA ARG A 150 18.46 12.25 4.24
C ARG A 150 18.58 12.95 2.89
N HIS A 151 18.56 12.20 1.79
CA HIS A 151 18.63 12.75 0.45
C HIS A 151 17.46 13.70 0.14
N ILE A 152 16.24 13.34 0.54
CA ILE A 152 15.06 14.20 0.37
C ILE A 152 15.19 15.47 1.21
N LEU A 153 15.63 15.38 2.46
CA LEU A 153 15.79 16.54 3.33
C LEU A 153 16.86 17.51 2.82
N GLU A 154 18.01 16.99 2.40
CA GLU A 154 19.10 17.78 1.80
C GLU A 154 18.64 18.48 0.52
N ARG A 155 17.95 17.76 -0.38
CA ARG A 155 17.42 18.33 -1.63
C ARG A 155 16.42 19.46 -1.39
N ASN A 156 15.68 19.43 -0.29
CA ASN A 156 14.68 20.44 0.06
C ASN A 156 15.19 21.50 1.04
N ASN A 157 16.48 21.51 1.39
CA ASN A 157 17.09 22.41 2.39
C ASN A 157 16.39 22.37 3.77
N ILE A 158 15.87 21.21 4.17
CA ILE A 158 15.26 21.00 5.49
C ILE A 158 16.34 20.45 6.43
N GLY A 159 16.72 21.23 7.44
CA GLY A 159 17.78 20.84 8.38
C GLY A 159 17.39 19.65 9.27
N LEU A 160 18.27 18.65 9.40
CA LEU A 160 18.06 17.42 10.20
C LEU A 160 17.74 17.66 11.70
N LYS A 161 17.93 18.88 12.21
CA LYS A 161 17.69 19.24 13.63
C LYS A 161 16.21 19.35 14.01
N SER A 162 15.26 19.31 13.07
CA SER A 162 13.83 19.47 13.36
C SER A 162 13.08 18.17 13.69
N MET A 163 13.72 17.00 13.57
CA MET A 163 13.04 15.69 13.67
C MET A 163 13.30 14.91 14.97
N SER A 164 13.98 15.52 15.96
CA SER A 164 14.13 14.93 17.31
C SER A 164 13.03 15.43 18.25
N LYS A 165 11.78 15.02 18.03
CA LYS A 165 10.72 15.06 19.03
C LYS A 165 9.81 13.86 18.86
#